data_AF-A0A3N5R498-F1
#
_entry.id   AF-A0A3N5R498-F1
#
_cell.length_a   1.000
_cell.length_b   1.000
_cell.length_c   1.000
_cell.angle_alpha   90.00
_cell.angle_beta   90.00
_cell.angle_gamma   90.00
#
_symmetry.space_group_name_H-M   'P 1'
#
loop_
_entity.id
_entity.type
_entity.pdbx_description
1 polymer ?
#
loop_
_entity_poly.entity_id
_entity_poly.type
_entity_poly.pdbx_seq_one_letter_code
_entity_poly.pdbx_strand_id
1 'polypeptide(L)'
;LTDGQGRTVDFRNTVIVMTSNLGADTAADRIGLAEGHDWRLWAYHKAAEAYFRPEFFNRIDRIVPFTPLTRTQMREVADLVLRRIFERDGLVRRRVALSVEPSAMERIVDAGYHPRFGARALQRAIESQLVQPVAARLAEARPDLPSVITVYPHPTGVATRVDPLETAAAVAFPFDWAAEDPELQWTQIEQVIARVKAECDSSRAGGVVSGTVSPEQLHYYAVREQLMKVQALRDQVRDQRKSRAVKGVGVGGARVPGPVVTKAEVGYTKVNAYAASTHRSLNAARDIHDYLDEIANAAPRPEAAARVFQDFCLETAWLETLQNSFEQPQRALVIVRGFSQRRSFAGYLVIRLANLFQDLGFDVERYITERSDQYTGLLIAGVGVWPLVSLEAGLHVFLRPQETLYPLQLTVEIASEAPLEEQIDLFVKRRSDWIARLATGRATVDEEPDPPGRLLRFYNELGSTLDLRTGQSTPGFPTTQEHRRLLLSALEVSAQ
;
A
#
# COMPACT_ATOMS: atom_id res chain seq x y z
N LEU A 1 -18.70 -55.75 -7.62
CA LEU A 1 -20.16 -55.51 -7.67
C LEU A 1 -20.57 -55.45 -9.14
N THR A 2 -21.58 -56.20 -9.57
CA THR A 2 -22.01 -56.23 -10.98
C THR A 2 -23.26 -55.38 -11.15
N ASP A 3 -23.26 -54.46 -12.11
CA ASP A 3 -24.46 -53.67 -12.43
C ASP A 3 -25.49 -54.49 -13.23
N GLY A 4 -26.68 -53.92 -13.47
CA GLY A 4 -27.74 -54.56 -14.25
C GLY A 4 -27.42 -54.75 -15.74
N GLN A 5 -26.30 -54.22 -16.23
CA GLN A 5 -25.78 -54.41 -17.59
C GLN A 5 -24.66 -55.46 -17.65
N GLY A 6 -24.36 -56.13 -16.53
CA GLY A 6 -23.32 -57.15 -16.44
C GLY A 6 -21.89 -56.60 -16.27
N ARG A 7 -21.73 -55.29 -16.04
CA ARG A 7 -20.40 -54.69 -15.81
C ARG A 7 -20.00 -54.90 -14.36
N THR A 8 -18.80 -55.44 -14.15
CA THR A 8 -18.22 -55.65 -12.82
C THR A 8 -17.34 -54.48 -12.41
N VAL A 9 -17.64 -53.89 -11.25
CA VAL A 9 -16.79 -52.90 -10.56
C VAL A 9 -16.00 -53.59 -9.45
N ASP A 10 -14.70 -53.31 -9.40
CA ASP A 10 -13.76 -53.82 -8.40
C ASP A 10 -13.42 -52.73 -7.37
N PHE A 11 -13.58 -53.05 -6.08
CA PHE A 11 -13.33 -52.13 -4.96
C PHE A 11 -12.01 -52.42 -4.21
N ARG A 12 -11.16 -53.34 -4.71
CA ARG A 12 -9.91 -53.73 -4.03
C ARG A 12 -8.97 -52.55 -3.75
N ASN A 13 -8.94 -51.55 -4.63
CA ASN A 13 -8.11 -50.34 -4.48
C ASN A 13 -8.99 -49.11 -4.18
N THR A 14 -9.99 -49.26 -3.32
CA THR A 14 -10.92 -48.18 -2.97
C THR A 14 -11.02 -48.01 -1.46
N VAL A 15 -10.96 -46.77 -1.00
CA VAL A 15 -11.30 -46.42 0.39
C VAL A 15 -12.77 -46.03 0.43
N ILE A 16 -13.56 -46.77 1.21
CA ILE A 16 -14.98 -46.49 1.42
C ILE A 16 -15.12 -45.68 2.71
N VAL A 17 -15.60 -44.45 2.60
CA VAL A 17 -15.89 -43.58 3.75
C VAL A 17 -17.40 -43.44 3.90
N MET A 18 -17.91 -43.75 5.08
CA MET A 18 -19.31 -43.58 5.45
C MET A 18 -19.41 -42.58 6.60
N THR A 19 -20.39 -41.67 6.54
CA THR A 19 -20.63 -40.69 7.59
C THR A 19 -22.05 -40.83 8.13
N SER A 20 -22.24 -40.66 9.43
CA SER A 20 -23.53 -40.76 10.10
C SER A 20 -23.54 -39.93 11.39
N ASN A 21 -24.73 -39.48 11.81
CA ASN A 21 -24.92 -38.76 13.09
C ASN A 21 -25.41 -39.70 14.22
N LEU A 22 -25.31 -41.02 14.05
CA LEU A 22 -25.71 -42.01 15.07
C LEU A 22 -24.95 -41.78 16.38
N GLY A 23 -25.65 -41.82 17.51
CA GLY A 23 -25.06 -41.65 18.84
C GLY A 23 -24.64 -40.20 19.19
N ALA A 24 -24.91 -39.22 18.32
CA ALA A 24 -24.52 -37.81 18.56
C ALA A 24 -25.14 -37.21 19.82
N ASP A 25 -26.42 -37.48 20.10
CA ASP A 25 -27.10 -36.98 21.30
C ASP A 25 -26.54 -37.63 22.56
N THR A 26 -26.40 -38.96 22.54
CA THR A 26 -25.85 -39.73 23.66
C THR A 26 -24.43 -39.30 23.99
N ALA A 27 -23.58 -39.09 22.98
CA ALA A 27 -22.20 -38.62 23.16
C ALA A 27 -22.10 -37.16 23.64
N ALA A 28 -23.15 -36.34 23.46
CA ALA A 28 -23.19 -34.93 23.84
C ALA A 28 -23.63 -34.67 25.28
N ASP A 29 -24.36 -35.58 25.93
CA ASP A 29 -24.94 -35.36 27.26
C ASP A 29 -23.95 -35.40 28.44
N ARG A 30 -22.69 -35.82 28.21
CA ARG A 30 -21.65 -35.95 29.28
C ARG A 30 -20.42 -35.05 29.09
N ILE A 31 -20.56 -33.92 28.39
CA ILE A 31 -19.44 -33.00 28.08
C ILE A 31 -18.78 -32.34 29.32
N GLY A 32 -19.37 -32.46 30.53
CA GLY A 32 -18.91 -31.75 31.74
C GLY A 32 -18.13 -32.52 32.81
N LEU A 33 -17.92 -33.84 32.69
CA LEU A 33 -17.19 -34.64 33.68
C LEU A 33 -16.12 -35.50 32.98
N ALA A 34 -14.95 -35.62 33.59
CA ALA A 34 -13.69 -36.08 33.00
C ALA A 34 -13.68 -37.56 32.51
N GLU A 35 -14.43 -37.87 31.46
CA GLU A 35 -14.31 -39.11 30.68
C GLU A 35 -14.12 -38.73 29.20
N GLY A 36 -12.85 -38.65 28.81
CA GLY A 36 -12.36 -38.25 27.49
C GLY A 36 -12.71 -39.23 26.37
N HIS A 37 -12.09 -39.03 25.20
CA HIS A 37 -12.25 -39.72 23.91
C HIS A 37 -12.86 -41.15 23.93
N ASP A 38 -12.43 -42.02 24.85
CA ASP A 38 -12.87 -43.41 25.02
C ASP A 38 -14.39 -43.56 25.26
N TRP A 39 -15.00 -42.66 26.03
CA TRP A 39 -16.45 -42.68 26.25
C TRP A 39 -17.22 -42.42 24.94
N ARG A 40 -16.76 -41.44 24.14
CA ARG A 40 -17.42 -41.09 22.88
C ARG A 40 -17.29 -42.24 21.89
N LEU A 41 -16.10 -42.83 21.78
CA LEU A 41 -15.87 -44.00 20.94
C LEU A 41 -16.84 -45.14 21.32
N TRP A 42 -16.98 -45.43 22.62
CA TRP A 42 -17.94 -46.42 23.11
C TRP A 42 -19.39 -46.08 22.73
N ALA A 43 -19.82 -44.82 22.94
CA ALA A 43 -21.18 -44.38 22.65
C ALA A 43 -21.52 -44.51 21.16
N TYR A 44 -20.60 -44.08 20.28
CA TYR A 44 -20.78 -44.18 18.83
C TYR A 44 -20.73 -45.64 18.34
N HIS A 45 -19.81 -46.45 18.88
CA HIS A 45 -19.71 -47.86 18.53
C HIS A 45 -21.01 -48.61 18.88
N LYS A 46 -21.53 -48.41 20.10
CA LYS A 46 -22.78 -49.02 20.55
C LYS A 46 -23.98 -48.57 19.73
N ALA A 47 -24.04 -47.29 19.36
CA ALA A 47 -25.11 -46.76 18.51
C ALA A 47 -25.05 -47.35 17.09
N ALA A 48 -23.85 -47.51 16.52
CA ALA A 48 -23.66 -48.10 15.20
C ALA A 48 -23.97 -49.60 15.19
N GLU A 49 -23.54 -50.34 16.22
CA GLU A 49 -23.81 -51.77 16.41
C GLU A 49 -25.31 -52.04 16.57
N ALA A 50 -26.05 -51.16 17.27
CA ALA A 50 -27.50 -51.30 17.42
C ALA A 50 -28.28 -50.94 16.13
N TYR A 51 -27.74 -50.06 15.28
CA TYR A 51 -28.41 -49.61 14.05
C TYR A 51 -28.16 -50.54 12.86
N PHE A 52 -26.92 -50.96 12.66
CA PHE A 52 -26.55 -51.82 11.52
C PHE A 52 -26.75 -53.30 11.84
N ARG A 53 -27.08 -54.08 10.81
CA ARG A 53 -27.12 -55.55 10.95
C ARG A 53 -25.70 -56.08 11.24
N PRO A 54 -25.55 -57.14 12.06
CA PRO A 54 -24.24 -57.67 12.44
C PRO A 54 -23.34 -58.02 11.25
N GLU A 55 -23.90 -58.53 10.15
CA GLU A 55 -23.13 -58.92 8.96
C GLU A 55 -22.50 -57.72 8.24
N PHE A 56 -23.13 -56.55 8.34
CA PHE A 56 -22.61 -55.31 7.80
C PHE A 56 -21.65 -54.64 8.77
N PHE A 57 -22.02 -54.59 10.05
CA PHE A 57 -21.19 -53.97 11.08
C PHE A 57 -19.80 -54.63 11.16
N ASN A 58 -19.75 -55.97 11.09
CA ASN A 58 -18.51 -56.75 11.09
C ASN A 58 -17.62 -56.54 9.83
N ARG A 59 -18.10 -55.78 8.83
CA ARG A 59 -17.31 -55.38 7.64
C ARG A 59 -16.77 -53.95 7.73
N ILE A 60 -17.05 -53.23 8.82
CA ILE A 60 -16.52 -51.89 9.07
C ILE A 60 -15.20 -52.04 9.83
N ASP A 61 -14.09 -51.63 9.20
CA ASP A 61 -12.76 -51.78 9.80
C ASP A 61 -12.54 -50.88 11.01
N ARG A 62 -13.00 -49.61 10.93
CA ARG A 62 -12.77 -48.59 11.96
C ARG A 62 -13.94 -47.62 12.08
N ILE A 63 -14.30 -47.31 13.32
CA ILE A 63 -15.22 -46.22 13.66
C ILE A 63 -14.38 -45.08 14.23
N VAL A 64 -14.42 -43.92 13.57
CA VAL A 64 -13.61 -42.75 13.95
C VAL A 64 -14.52 -41.67 14.53
N PRO A 65 -14.47 -41.41 15.85
CA PRO A 65 -15.27 -40.37 16.48
C PRO A 65 -14.69 -38.99 16.21
N PHE A 66 -15.52 -38.08 15.67
CA PHE A 66 -15.13 -36.68 15.50
C PHE A 66 -15.33 -35.92 16.82
N THR A 67 -14.27 -35.25 17.28
CA THR A 67 -14.37 -34.38 18.45
C THR A 67 -15.01 -33.04 18.06
N PRO A 68 -15.84 -32.45 18.94
CA PRO A 68 -16.34 -31.09 18.73
C PRO A 68 -15.18 -30.10 18.56
N LEU A 69 -15.36 -29.13 17.66
CA LEU A 69 -14.36 -28.09 17.45
C LEU A 69 -14.30 -27.16 18.66
N THR A 70 -13.08 -26.89 19.13
CA THR A 70 -12.85 -25.86 20.15
C THR A 70 -13.05 -24.46 19.55
N ARG A 71 -13.23 -23.43 20.40
CA ARG A 71 -13.31 -22.04 19.94
C ARG A 71 -12.09 -21.65 19.09
N THR A 72 -10.89 -22.05 19.50
CA THR A 72 -9.64 -21.77 18.76
C THR A 72 -9.65 -22.43 17.38
N GLN A 73 -10.05 -23.70 17.29
CA GLN A 73 -10.19 -24.38 15.99
C GLN A 73 -11.28 -23.74 15.11
N MET A 74 -12.36 -23.25 15.71
CA MET A 74 -13.40 -22.50 14.99
C MET A 74 -12.88 -21.18 14.42
N ARG A 75 -11.98 -20.49 15.15
CA ARG A 75 -11.30 -19.30 14.66
C ARG A 75 -10.42 -19.59 13.44
N GLU A 76 -9.69 -20.70 13.44
CA GLU A 76 -8.88 -21.16 12.30
C GLU A 76 -9.76 -21.53 11.10
N VAL A 77 -10.88 -22.21 11.33
CA VAL A 77 -11.87 -22.52 10.29
C VAL A 77 -12.45 -21.23 9.70
N ALA A 78 -12.74 -20.23 10.54
CA ALA A 78 -13.22 -18.93 10.07
C ALA A 78 -12.20 -18.25 9.15
N ASP A 79 -10.90 -18.28 9.48
CA ASP A 79 -9.84 -17.78 8.60
C ASP A 79 -9.81 -18.49 7.25
N LEU A 80 -9.99 -19.82 7.23
CA LEU A 80 -10.04 -20.59 5.98
C LEU A 80 -11.26 -20.20 5.12
N VAL A 81 -12.42 -19.97 5.73
CA VAL A 81 -13.62 -19.53 5.02
C VAL A 81 -13.45 -18.11 4.48
N LEU A 82 -12.90 -17.19 5.28
CA LEU A 82 -12.55 -15.84 4.85
C LEU A 82 -11.60 -15.83 3.66
N ARG A 83 -10.57 -16.67 3.72
CA ARG A 83 -9.61 -16.82 2.64
C ARG A 83 -10.29 -17.13 1.31
N ARG A 84 -11.31 -18.00 1.34
CA ARG A 84 -12.11 -18.34 0.16
C ARG A 84 -13.07 -17.22 -0.26
N ILE A 85 -13.57 -16.43 0.68
CA ILE A 85 -14.40 -15.25 0.38
C ILE A 85 -13.57 -14.20 -0.36
N PHE A 86 -12.33 -13.92 0.08
CA PHE A 86 -11.42 -12.98 -0.58
C PHE A 86 -11.08 -13.37 -2.02
N GLU A 87 -11.15 -14.66 -2.35
CA GLU A 87 -10.89 -15.20 -3.69
C GLU A 87 -12.14 -15.22 -4.59
N ARG A 88 -13.30 -14.75 -4.11
CA ARG A 88 -14.53 -14.72 -4.92
C ARG A 88 -14.39 -13.73 -6.07
N ASP A 89 -14.74 -14.18 -7.28
CA ASP A 89 -14.77 -13.37 -8.51
C ASP A 89 -15.51 -12.04 -8.36
N GLY A 90 -16.58 -11.98 -7.55
CA GLY A 90 -17.34 -10.76 -7.33
C GLY A 90 -16.52 -9.64 -6.67
N LEU A 91 -15.54 -9.98 -5.82
CA LEU A 91 -14.64 -9.02 -5.18
C LEU A 91 -13.44 -8.71 -6.08
N VAL A 92 -12.86 -9.74 -6.70
CA VAL A 92 -11.70 -9.60 -7.58
C VAL A 92 -12.05 -8.76 -8.81
N ARG A 93 -13.14 -9.10 -9.53
CA ARG A 93 -13.56 -8.36 -10.74
C ARG A 93 -13.96 -6.92 -10.46
N ARG A 94 -14.56 -6.66 -9.29
CA ARG A 94 -14.92 -5.31 -8.84
C ARG A 94 -13.78 -4.58 -8.13
N ARG A 95 -12.61 -5.21 -7.99
CA ARG A 95 -11.38 -4.64 -7.43
C ARG A 95 -11.59 -4.06 -6.04
N VAL A 96 -12.27 -4.87 -5.24
CA VAL A 96 -12.54 -4.52 -3.86
C VAL A 96 -11.53 -5.22 -2.97
N ALA A 97 -10.76 -4.42 -2.25
CA ALA A 97 -9.94 -4.93 -1.16
C ALA A 97 -10.83 -5.06 0.07
N LEU A 98 -11.07 -6.29 0.54
CA LEU A 98 -11.83 -6.54 1.76
C LEU A 98 -10.86 -6.63 2.94
N SER A 99 -11.01 -5.72 3.89
CA SER A 99 -10.32 -5.70 5.17
C SER A 99 -11.28 -6.08 6.28
N VAL A 100 -10.90 -7.03 7.13
CA VAL A 100 -11.73 -7.44 8.28
C VAL A 100 -10.91 -7.23 9.53
N GLU A 101 -11.41 -6.41 10.45
CA GLU A 101 -10.75 -6.20 11.73
C GLU A 101 -10.74 -7.49 12.54
N PRO A 102 -9.63 -7.83 13.23
CA PRO A 102 -9.55 -9.02 14.07
C PRO A 102 -10.69 -9.09 15.10
N SER A 103 -11.04 -7.96 15.72
CA SER A 103 -12.14 -7.86 16.69
C SER A 103 -13.52 -8.09 16.07
N ALA A 104 -13.73 -7.69 14.80
CA ALA A 104 -14.95 -8.02 14.06
C ALA A 104 -15.04 -9.53 13.82
N MET A 105 -13.90 -10.16 13.50
CA MET A 105 -13.84 -11.60 13.28
C MET A 105 -14.09 -12.41 14.55
N GLU A 106 -13.49 -12.03 15.68
CA GLU A 106 -13.78 -12.67 16.97
C GLU A 106 -15.27 -12.64 17.28
N ARG A 107 -15.95 -11.52 16.98
CA ARG A 107 -17.39 -11.39 17.19
C ARG A 107 -18.22 -12.33 16.31
N ILE A 108 -17.85 -12.48 15.04
CA ILE A 108 -18.50 -13.42 14.12
C ILE A 108 -18.30 -14.85 14.61
N VAL A 109 -17.10 -15.19 15.07
CA VAL A 109 -16.79 -16.51 15.63
C VAL A 109 -17.60 -16.77 16.89
N ASP A 110 -17.70 -15.81 17.80
CA ASP A 110 -18.48 -15.93 19.03
C ASP A 110 -19.98 -16.11 18.74
N ALA A 111 -20.53 -15.37 17.77
CA ALA A 111 -21.92 -15.53 17.35
C ALA A 111 -22.18 -16.85 16.60
N GLY A 112 -21.16 -17.37 15.90
CA GLY A 112 -21.22 -18.62 15.14
C GLY A 112 -20.82 -19.86 15.94
N TYR A 113 -20.33 -19.71 17.17
CA TYR A 113 -19.88 -20.83 18.00
C TYR A 113 -21.08 -21.56 18.61
N HIS A 114 -21.29 -22.80 18.17
CA HIS A 114 -22.29 -23.66 18.77
C HIS A 114 -21.71 -25.06 19.00
N PRO A 115 -21.54 -25.51 20.26
CA PRO A 115 -20.92 -26.80 20.59
C PRO A 115 -21.54 -28.00 19.86
N ARG A 116 -22.86 -27.99 19.65
CA ARG A 116 -23.59 -29.07 18.94
C ARG A 116 -23.61 -28.95 17.40
N PHE A 117 -23.63 -27.73 16.84
CA PHE A 117 -23.79 -27.54 15.38
C PHE A 117 -22.45 -27.28 14.67
N GLY A 118 -21.36 -27.07 15.43
CA GLY A 118 -20.01 -26.92 14.94
C GLY A 118 -19.87 -25.85 13.85
N ALA A 119 -19.04 -26.14 12.84
CA ALA A 119 -18.72 -25.23 11.75
C ALA A 119 -19.92 -24.80 10.90
N ARG A 120 -21.06 -25.51 10.93
CA ARG A 120 -22.26 -25.10 10.18
C ARG A 120 -22.88 -23.81 10.73
N ALA A 121 -22.89 -23.64 12.05
CA ALA A 121 -23.36 -22.41 12.68
C ALA A 121 -22.44 -21.23 12.33
N LEU A 122 -21.13 -21.47 12.35
CA LEU A 122 -20.12 -20.50 11.91
C LEU A 122 -20.29 -20.11 10.45
N GLN A 123 -20.50 -21.08 9.55
CA GLN A 123 -20.72 -20.78 8.14
C GLN A 123 -21.95 -19.89 7.94
N ARG A 124 -23.04 -20.14 8.67
CA ARG A 124 -24.23 -19.27 8.64
C ARG A 124 -23.93 -17.88 9.20
N ALA A 125 -23.19 -17.78 10.31
CA ALA A 125 -22.81 -16.51 10.90
C ALA A 125 -21.92 -15.68 9.97
N ILE A 126 -20.94 -16.30 9.30
CA ILE A 126 -20.11 -15.65 8.28
C ILE A 126 -21.00 -15.19 7.10
N GLU A 127 -21.92 -16.03 6.64
CA GLU A 127 -22.78 -15.67 5.52
C GLU A 127 -23.70 -14.48 5.88
N SER A 128 -24.37 -14.52 7.04
CA SER A 128 -25.34 -13.49 7.44
C SER A 128 -24.71 -12.21 7.98
N GLN A 129 -23.59 -12.32 8.71
CA GLN A 129 -22.97 -11.17 9.37
C GLN A 129 -21.81 -10.57 8.58
N LEU A 130 -21.21 -11.29 7.62
CA LEU A 130 -20.11 -10.76 6.82
C LEU A 130 -20.47 -10.68 5.34
N VAL A 131 -20.80 -11.81 4.73
CA VAL A 131 -21.00 -11.89 3.27
C VAL A 131 -22.17 -11.02 2.84
N GLN A 132 -23.34 -11.14 3.50
CA GLN A 132 -24.52 -10.36 3.16
C GLN A 132 -24.32 -8.84 3.33
N PRO A 133 -23.78 -8.32 4.46
CA PRO A 133 -23.49 -6.90 4.58
C PRO A 133 -22.48 -6.38 3.56
N VAL A 134 -21.39 -7.13 3.31
CA VAL A 134 -20.41 -6.76 2.29
C VAL A 134 -21.04 -6.76 0.90
N ALA A 135 -21.88 -7.73 0.57
CA ALA A 135 -22.58 -7.81 -0.71
C ALA A 135 -23.56 -6.64 -0.91
N ALA A 136 -24.29 -6.25 0.15
CA ALA A 136 -25.19 -5.10 0.11
C ALA A 136 -24.41 -3.79 -0.15
N ARG A 137 -23.31 -3.57 0.58
CA ARG A 137 -22.43 -2.41 0.36
C ARG A 137 -21.77 -2.42 -1.01
N LEU A 138 -21.39 -3.60 -1.50
CA LEU A 138 -20.84 -3.75 -2.84
C LEU A 138 -21.87 -3.44 -3.94
N ALA A 139 -23.16 -3.66 -3.69
CA ALA A 139 -24.24 -3.32 -4.61
C ALA A 139 -24.52 -1.81 -4.65
N GLU A 140 -24.34 -1.11 -3.53
CA GLU A 140 -24.43 0.35 -3.42
C GLU A 140 -23.19 1.07 -3.95
N ALA A 141 -22.02 0.41 -3.86
CA ALA A 141 -20.75 0.97 -4.30
C ALA A 141 -20.74 1.24 -5.81
N ARG A 142 -20.04 2.31 -6.21
CA ARG A 142 -19.80 2.66 -7.60
C ARG A 142 -19.02 1.53 -8.29
N PRO A 143 -19.60 0.85 -9.31
CA PRO A 143 -18.99 -0.34 -9.93
C PRO A 143 -17.75 -0.01 -10.75
N ASP A 144 -17.57 1.27 -11.10
CA ASP A 144 -16.46 1.83 -11.85
C ASP A 144 -15.30 2.31 -10.96
N LEU A 145 -15.36 2.01 -9.66
CA LEU A 145 -14.38 2.48 -8.70
C LEU A 145 -13.85 1.39 -7.81
N PRO A 146 -12.54 1.07 -7.89
CA PRO A 146 -11.89 0.27 -6.86
C PRO A 146 -12.15 0.86 -5.49
N SER A 147 -12.35 0.00 -4.51
CA SER A 147 -12.72 0.43 -3.16
C SER A 147 -12.09 -0.48 -2.12
N VAL A 148 -11.82 0.07 -0.94
CA VAL A 148 -11.57 -0.75 0.26
C VAL A 148 -12.88 -0.88 1.01
N ILE A 149 -13.28 -2.12 1.31
CA ILE A 149 -14.36 -2.37 2.26
C ILE A 149 -13.72 -2.82 3.56
N THR A 150 -13.92 -2.04 4.63
CA THR A 150 -13.43 -2.40 5.97
C THR A 150 -14.59 -2.82 6.86
N VAL A 151 -14.43 -3.96 7.51
CA VAL A 151 -15.44 -4.57 8.40
C VAL A 151 -14.98 -4.42 9.85
N TYR A 152 -15.78 -3.72 10.65
CA TYR A 152 -15.52 -3.39 12.04
C TYR A 152 -16.51 -4.09 12.99
N PRO A 153 -16.15 -4.29 14.27
CA PRO A 153 -17.10 -4.79 15.26
C PRO A 153 -18.20 -3.77 15.56
N HIS A 154 -19.44 -4.23 15.78
CA HIS A 154 -20.58 -3.38 16.15
C HIS A 154 -21.49 -4.11 17.16
N PRO A 155 -22.22 -3.42 18.07
CA PRO A 155 -23.07 -4.07 19.07
C PRO A 155 -24.03 -5.13 18.54
N THR A 156 -24.58 -4.92 17.35
CA THR A 156 -25.57 -5.81 16.70
C THR A 156 -24.97 -6.76 15.66
N GLY A 157 -23.64 -6.83 15.54
CA GLY A 157 -22.96 -7.66 14.53
C GLY A 157 -21.69 -6.97 14.05
N VAL A 158 -21.68 -6.55 12.80
CA VAL A 158 -20.56 -5.80 12.22
C VAL A 158 -21.03 -4.48 11.62
N ALA A 159 -20.13 -3.51 11.60
CA ALA A 159 -20.26 -2.30 10.81
C ALA A 159 -19.37 -2.40 9.57
N THR A 160 -19.78 -1.77 8.48
CA THR A 160 -19.03 -1.76 7.23
C THR A 160 -18.79 -0.34 6.77
N ARG A 161 -17.56 -0.05 6.35
CA ARG A 161 -17.16 1.19 5.69
C ARG A 161 -16.72 0.87 4.27
N VAL A 162 -17.08 1.73 3.33
CA VAL A 162 -16.65 1.63 1.94
C VAL A 162 -15.88 2.90 1.62
N ASP A 163 -14.59 2.76 1.34
CA ASP A 163 -13.71 3.85 0.98
C ASP A 163 -13.34 3.70 -0.51
N PRO A 164 -13.91 4.52 -1.41
CA PRO A 164 -13.52 4.50 -2.81
C PRO A 164 -12.06 4.96 -2.95
N LEU A 165 -11.30 4.30 -3.81
CA LEU A 165 -9.91 4.63 -4.09
C LEU A 165 -9.83 5.84 -5.03
N GLU A 166 -10.03 7.02 -4.46
CA GLU A 166 -9.97 8.27 -5.20
C GLU A 166 -8.53 8.70 -5.43
N THR A 167 -8.18 8.91 -6.70
CA THR A 167 -6.87 9.39 -7.13
C THR A 167 -6.55 10.76 -6.52
N ALA A 168 -5.29 10.96 -6.11
CA ALA A 168 -4.80 12.28 -5.73
C ALA A 168 -4.91 13.27 -6.90
N ALA A 169 -5.11 14.55 -6.58
CA ALA A 169 -5.15 15.58 -7.60
C ALA A 169 -3.84 15.58 -8.41
N ALA A 170 -3.97 15.79 -9.71
CA ALA A 170 -2.80 16.00 -10.56
C ALA A 170 -2.06 17.24 -10.06
N VAL A 171 -0.76 17.09 -9.89
CA VAL A 171 0.08 18.16 -9.39
C VAL A 171 0.65 18.89 -10.60
N ALA A 172 0.27 20.16 -10.76
CA ALA A 172 0.82 21.00 -11.82
C ALA A 172 2.29 21.28 -11.50
N PHE A 173 3.18 21.14 -12.48
CA PHE A 173 4.57 21.52 -12.26
C PHE A 173 4.65 23.05 -12.09
N PRO A 174 5.33 23.54 -11.04
CA PRO A 174 5.35 24.96 -10.72
C PRO A 174 6.02 25.81 -11.79
N PHE A 175 6.88 25.19 -12.60
CA PHE A 175 7.44 25.79 -13.79
C PHE A 175 6.89 25.03 -14.98
N ASP A 176 6.27 25.75 -15.91
CA ASP A 176 6.01 25.21 -17.24
C ASP A 176 7.37 25.06 -17.94
N TRP A 177 8.04 23.93 -17.73
CA TRP A 177 9.26 23.58 -18.46
C TRP A 177 8.98 23.36 -19.95
N ALA A 178 7.70 23.27 -20.34
CA ALA A 178 7.25 23.32 -21.72
C ALA A 178 6.91 24.76 -22.19
N ALA A 179 7.11 25.79 -21.37
CA ALA A 179 7.03 27.18 -21.80
C ALA A 179 7.96 27.38 -23.00
N GLU A 180 7.40 27.92 -24.08
CA GLU A 180 8.06 28.01 -25.38
C GLU A 180 9.31 28.92 -25.38
N ASP A 181 9.62 29.60 -24.27
CA ASP A 181 10.74 30.54 -24.12
C ASP A 181 11.79 30.09 -23.07
N PRO A 182 12.89 29.45 -23.52
CA PRO A 182 14.00 29.03 -22.66
C PRO A 182 14.78 30.18 -21.98
N GLU A 183 14.74 31.40 -22.53
CA GLU A 183 15.47 32.54 -21.95
C GLU A 183 14.73 33.09 -20.72
N LEU A 184 13.39 33.07 -20.75
CA LEU A 184 12.58 33.39 -19.58
C LEU A 184 12.82 32.39 -18.44
N GLN A 185 12.86 31.09 -18.75
CA GLN A 185 13.17 30.04 -17.77
C GLN A 185 14.56 30.20 -17.16
N TRP A 186 15.57 30.47 -17.98
CA TRP A 186 16.93 30.73 -17.51
C TRP A 186 16.98 31.93 -16.55
N THR A 187 16.26 33.01 -16.89
CA THR A 187 16.20 34.23 -16.07
C THR A 187 15.56 33.97 -14.70
N GLN A 188 14.47 33.21 -14.65
CA GLN A 188 13.80 32.84 -13.41
C GLN A 188 14.70 31.99 -12.50
N ILE A 189 15.40 31.00 -13.07
CA ILE A 189 16.33 30.16 -12.31
C ILE A 189 17.48 30.99 -11.73
N GLU A 190 18.06 31.91 -12.50
CA GLU A 190 19.10 32.81 -12.00
C GLU A 190 18.61 33.74 -10.88
N GLN A 191 17.35 34.19 -10.93
CA GLN A 191 16.75 34.97 -9.85
C GLN A 191 16.63 34.18 -8.56
N VAL A 192 16.20 32.91 -8.62
CA VAL A 192 16.15 32.01 -7.47
C VAL A 192 17.55 31.81 -6.87
N ILE A 193 18.55 31.50 -7.72
CA ILE A 193 19.94 31.32 -7.27
C ILE A 193 20.48 32.60 -6.62
N ALA A 194 20.22 33.77 -7.20
CA ALA A 194 20.67 35.05 -6.67
C ALA A 194 20.02 35.37 -5.31
N ARG A 195 18.71 35.13 -5.18
CA ARG A 195 17.96 35.33 -3.94
C ARG A 195 18.48 34.43 -2.82
N VAL A 196 18.51 33.10 -3.06
CA VAL A 196 18.98 32.14 -2.05
C VAL A 196 20.44 32.40 -1.68
N LYS A 197 21.28 32.79 -2.63
CA LYS A 197 22.65 33.20 -2.34
C LYS A 197 22.71 34.42 -1.42
N ALA A 198 21.94 35.47 -1.70
CA ALA A 198 21.93 36.68 -0.88
C ALA A 198 21.46 36.40 0.55
N GLU A 199 20.41 35.58 0.70
CA GLU A 199 19.92 35.13 2.00
C GLU A 199 20.97 34.29 2.72
N CYS A 200 21.56 33.30 2.05
CA CYS A 200 22.63 32.47 2.60
C CYS A 200 23.85 33.29 3.06
N ASP A 201 24.29 34.27 2.26
CA ASP A 201 25.41 35.15 2.59
C ASP A 201 25.08 36.06 3.80
N SER A 202 23.82 36.48 3.94
CA SER A 202 23.34 37.28 5.08
C SER A 202 23.20 36.48 6.38
N SER A 203 22.87 35.20 6.26
CA SER A 203 22.67 34.26 7.38
C SER A 203 23.95 33.51 7.75
N ARG A 204 25.12 34.02 7.36
CA ARG A 204 26.42 33.38 7.58
C ARG A 204 26.63 33.08 9.06
N ALA A 205 26.55 31.80 9.40
CA ALA A 205 26.80 31.37 10.77
C ALA A 205 28.25 31.70 11.19
N GLY A 206 28.40 32.17 12.43
CA GLY A 206 29.72 32.39 13.06
C GLY A 206 30.57 31.11 13.07
N GLY A 207 31.88 31.25 13.31
CA GLY A 207 32.81 30.12 13.32
C GLY A 207 32.35 29.01 14.29
N VAL A 208 32.53 27.74 13.88
CA VAL A 208 32.21 26.57 14.71
C VAL A 208 33.17 26.55 15.90
N VAL A 209 32.70 26.99 17.07
CA VAL A 209 33.42 26.86 18.33
C VAL A 209 32.86 25.64 19.05
N SER A 210 33.65 24.56 19.10
CA SER A 210 33.39 23.33 19.85
C SER A 210 32.27 22.41 19.32
N GLY A 211 32.67 21.33 18.62
CA GLY A 211 32.10 19.96 18.66
C GLY A 211 30.61 19.71 18.33
N THR A 212 29.75 20.70 18.40
CA THR A 212 28.30 20.63 18.26
C THR A 212 27.88 21.71 17.27
N VAL A 213 27.29 21.28 16.16
CA VAL A 213 26.76 22.17 15.11
C VAL A 213 25.33 22.57 15.49
N SER A 214 25.01 23.86 15.52
CA SER A 214 23.63 24.30 15.80
C SER A 214 22.69 23.96 14.63
N PRO A 215 21.37 23.85 14.84
CA PRO A 215 20.41 23.64 13.76
C PRO A 215 20.52 24.70 12.64
N GLU A 216 20.72 25.97 13.00
CA GLU A 216 20.92 27.07 12.05
C GLU A 216 22.19 26.87 11.21
N GLN A 217 23.27 26.38 11.86
CA GLN A 217 24.51 26.04 11.18
C GLN A 217 24.33 24.86 10.22
N LEU A 218 23.65 23.78 10.64
CA LEU A 218 23.36 22.63 9.79
C LEU A 218 22.55 23.04 8.56
N HIS A 219 21.52 23.86 8.75
CA HIS A 219 20.71 24.39 7.64
C HIS A 219 21.53 25.28 6.71
N TYR A 220 22.31 26.23 7.25
CA TYR A 220 23.21 27.06 6.45
C TYR A 220 24.18 26.22 5.61
N TYR A 221 24.81 25.19 6.20
CA TYR A 221 25.74 24.33 5.47
C TYR A 221 25.03 23.51 4.39
N ALA A 222 23.84 22.97 4.67
CA ALA A 222 23.04 22.23 3.68
C ALA A 222 22.64 23.10 2.48
N VAL A 223 22.13 24.31 2.73
CA VAL A 223 21.79 25.28 1.68
C VAL A 223 23.03 25.67 0.88
N ARG A 224 24.15 25.95 1.57
CA ARG A 224 25.39 26.37 0.91
C ARG A 224 25.99 25.27 0.03
N GLU A 225 26.01 24.03 0.50
CA GLU A 225 26.47 22.88 -0.30
C GLU A 225 25.62 22.70 -1.54
N GLN A 226 24.29 22.76 -1.38
CA GLN A 226 23.37 22.66 -2.51
C GLN A 226 23.53 23.83 -3.49
N LEU A 227 23.75 25.04 -3.00
CA LEU A 227 23.99 26.22 -3.83
C LEU A 227 25.26 26.06 -4.68
N MET A 228 26.35 25.50 -4.12
CA MET A 228 27.57 25.22 -4.89
C MET A 228 27.31 24.21 -6.02
N LYS A 229 26.52 23.17 -5.73
CA LYS A 229 26.14 22.16 -6.73
C LYS A 229 25.32 22.75 -7.88
N VAL A 230 24.33 23.59 -7.56
CA VAL A 230 23.51 24.29 -8.55
C VAL A 230 24.36 25.23 -9.41
N GLN A 231 25.31 25.95 -8.81
CA GLN A 231 26.24 26.83 -9.55
C GLN A 231 27.17 26.06 -10.50
N ALA A 232 27.67 24.89 -10.08
CA ALA A 232 28.48 24.03 -10.94
C ALA A 232 27.68 23.53 -12.17
N LEU A 233 26.43 23.11 -11.95
CA LEU A 233 25.52 22.70 -13.04
C LEU A 233 25.19 23.85 -13.98
N ARG A 234 24.92 25.05 -13.43
CA ARG A 234 24.73 26.27 -14.23
C ARG A 234 25.89 26.51 -15.17
N ASP A 235 27.12 26.44 -14.66
CA ASP A 235 28.33 26.70 -15.44
C ASP A 235 28.52 25.61 -16.52
N GLN A 236 28.23 24.35 -16.21
CA GLN A 236 28.24 23.25 -17.17
C GLN A 236 27.21 23.45 -18.30
N VAL A 237 25.98 23.87 -17.98
CA VAL A 237 24.96 24.20 -18.99
C VAL A 237 25.42 25.36 -19.87
N ARG A 238 26.00 26.41 -19.26
CA ARG A 238 26.50 27.60 -19.96
C ARG A 238 27.60 27.24 -20.96
N ASP A 239 28.54 26.38 -20.58
CA ASP A 239 29.65 25.96 -21.44
C ASP A 239 29.19 25.03 -22.57
N GLN A 240 28.19 24.19 -22.32
CA GLN A 240 27.53 23.41 -23.39
C GLN A 240 26.83 24.31 -24.42
N ARG A 241 26.15 25.38 -23.98
CA ARG A 241 25.53 26.37 -24.89
C ARG A 241 26.59 27.08 -25.72
N LYS A 242 27.70 27.53 -25.11
CA LYS A 242 28.82 28.20 -25.82
C LYS A 242 29.52 27.29 -26.83
N SER A 243 29.85 26.05 -26.45
CA SER A 243 30.55 25.11 -27.34
C SER A 243 29.73 24.68 -28.55
N ARG A 244 28.39 24.60 -28.43
CA ARG A 244 27.47 24.43 -29.55
C ARG A 244 27.43 25.65 -30.47
N ALA A 245 27.48 26.87 -29.91
CA ALA A 245 27.56 28.10 -30.70
C ALA A 245 28.90 28.22 -31.47
N VAL A 246 30.02 27.75 -30.89
CA VAL A 246 31.36 27.81 -31.50
C VAL A 246 31.56 26.76 -32.61
N LYS A 247 30.84 25.63 -32.59
CA LYS A 247 30.89 24.63 -33.69
C LYS A 247 30.09 25.02 -34.95
N GLY A 248 29.44 26.18 -34.95
CA GLY A 248 28.64 26.69 -36.07
C GLY A 248 29.37 27.71 -36.94
N VAL A 249 30.25 27.24 -37.83
CA VAL A 249 30.54 27.97 -39.10
C VAL A 249 29.88 27.19 -40.21
N GLY A 250 28.72 27.66 -40.67
CA GLY A 250 27.98 27.07 -41.79
C GLY A 250 26.46 27.10 -41.64
N VAL A 251 25.88 28.29 -41.82
CA VAL A 251 24.53 28.60 -42.34
C VAL A 251 23.31 27.86 -41.74
N GLY A 252 22.42 28.67 -41.15
CA GLY A 252 21.00 28.35 -40.91
C GLY A 252 20.63 28.58 -39.45
N GLY A 253 19.85 29.63 -39.18
CA GLY A 253 19.44 30.04 -37.84
C GLY A 253 19.10 28.86 -36.93
N ALA A 254 19.90 28.67 -35.87
CA ALA A 254 19.69 27.62 -34.92
C ALA A 254 18.40 27.90 -34.16
N ARG A 255 17.32 27.22 -34.56
CA ARG A 255 16.22 26.88 -33.66
C ARG A 255 16.88 26.36 -32.38
N VAL A 256 16.55 26.97 -31.23
CA VAL A 256 16.53 26.26 -29.94
C VAL A 256 16.05 24.84 -30.24
N PRO A 257 16.69 23.78 -29.75
CA PRO A 257 16.17 22.44 -29.96
C PRO A 257 14.71 22.48 -29.51
N GLY A 258 13.79 22.42 -30.46
CA GLY A 258 12.42 22.06 -30.13
C GLY A 258 12.52 20.75 -29.35
N PRO A 259 11.55 20.46 -28.47
CA PRO A 259 11.54 19.19 -27.76
C PRO A 259 11.83 18.11 -28.79
N VAL A 260 12.78 17.22 -28.49
CA VAL A 260 13.12 16.10 -29.36
C VAL A 260 11.85 15.25 -29.43
N VAL A 261 10.98 15.55 -30.40
CA VAL A 261 9.96 14.65 -30.89
C VAL A 261 10.71 13.74 -31.84
N THR A 262 11.46 12.79 -31.28
CA THR A 262 11.77 11.57 -32.02
C THR A 262 10.42 11.01 -32.44
N LYS A 263 10.15 11.00 -33.75
CA LYS A 263 9.09 10.18 -34.35
C LYS A 263 9.45 8.70 -34.16
N ALA A 264 9.48 8.24 -32.92
CA ALA A 264 8.85 6.97 -32.59
C ALA A 264 7.38 7.32 -32.39
N GLU A 265 6.46 6.51 -32.87
CA GLU A 265 5.05 6.63 -32.54
C GLU A 265 4.84 6.30 -31.05
N VAL A 266 5.30 7.17 -30.15
CA VAL A 266 4.90 7.21 -28.75
C VAL A 266 4.85 8.70 -28.40
N GLY A 267 3.65 9.26 -28.52
CA GLY A 267 3.42 10.69 -28.41
C GLY A 267 3.81 11.23 -27.05
N TYR A 268 4.72 12.21 -27.04
CA TYR A 268 4.64 13.31 -26.08
C TYR A 268 3.37 14.10 -26.39
N THR A 269 2.21 13.59 -26.02
CA THR A 269 0.94 14.34 -26.01
C THR A 269 -0.10 13.59 -25.20
N LYS A 270 -0.65 14.27 -24.18
CA LYS A 270 -1.72 13.85 -23.24
C LYS A 270 -1.32 13.18 -21.92
N VAL A 271 -0.21 13.57 -21.29
CA VAL A 271 0.07 13.15 -19.89
C VAL A 271 -1.04 13.63 -18.93
N ASN A 272 -1.66 14.78 -19.21
CA ASN A 272 -2.77 15.31 -18.42
C ASN A 272 -4.13 14.62 -18.65
N ALA A 273 -4.30 13.88 -19.76
CA ALA A 273 -5.54 13.13 -19.99
C ALA A 273 -5.55 11.79 -19.23
N TYR A 274 -4.38 11.32 -18.78
CA TYR A 274 -4.26 10.02 -18.14
C TYR A 274 -4.83 10.05 -16.73
N ALA A 275 -4.64 11.10 -15.93
CA ALA A 275 -5.32 11.21 -14.62
C ALA A 275 -6.86 11.04 -14.73
N ALA A 276 -7.46 11.49 -15.83
CA ALA A 276 -8.88 11.29 -16.14
C ALA A 276 -9.21 9.90 -16.76
N SER A 277 -8.26 9.23 -17.43
CA SER A 277 -8.43 7.86 -17.92
C SER A 277 -8.07 6.80 -16.89
N THR A 278 -7.23 7.10 -15.89
CA THR A 278 -6.78 6.16 -14.86
C THR A 278 -7.96 5.67 -14.06
N HIS A 279 -9.04 6.44 -13.88
CA HIS A 279 -10.28 5.93 -13.28
C HIS A 279 -10.92 4.81 -14.09
N ARG A 280 -10.84 4.88 -15.44
CA ARG A 280 -11.28 3.81 -16.35
C ARG A 280 -10.27 2.66 -16.43
N SER A 281 -8.97 2.95 -16.44
CA SER A 281 -7.88 1.95 -16.39
C SER A 281 -7.83 1.24 -15.04
N LEU A 282 -8.25 1.90 -13.97
CA LEU A 282 -8.50 1.33 -12.65
C LEU A 282 -9.62 0.30 -12.65
N ASN A 283 -10.40 0.20 -13.73
CA ASN A 283 -11.35 -0.86 -14.01
C ASN A 283 -10.81 -1.93 -14.98
N ALA A 284 -9.59 -1.80 -15.52
CA ALA A 284 -8.82 -2.83 -16.24
C ALA A 284 -7.38 -3.00 -15.70
N ALA A 285 -7.16 -3.85 -14.69
CA ALA A 285 -5.94 -3.96 -13.88
C ALA A 285 -4.87 -4.66 -14.70
N ARG A 286 -5.31 -5.59 -15.55
CA ARG A 286 -4.57 -6.05 -16.72
C ARG A 286 -4.05 -4.92 -17.59
N ASP A 287 -4.84 -3.91 -17.94
CA ASP A 287 -4.35 -2.79 -18.75
C ASP A 287 -3.27 -1.99 -18.01
N ILE A 288 -3.39 -1.81 -16.69
CA ILE A 288 -2.34 -1.16 -15.87
C ILE A 288 -1.08 -2.02 -15.85
N HIS A 289 -1.20 -3.33 -15.70
CA HIS A 289 -0.08 -4.27 -15.66
C HIS A 289 0.63 -4.32 -17.03
N ASP A 290 -0.12 -4.56 -18.10
CA ASP A 290 0.37 -4.62 -19.48
C ASP A 290 1.02 -3.28 -19.87
N TYR A 291 0.44 -2.14 -19.47
CA TYR A 291 1.02 -0.81 -19.66
C TYR A 291 2.33 -0.61 -18.88
N LEU A 292 2.37 -1.00 -17.60
CA LEU A 292 3.58 -0.93 -16.79
C LEU A 292 4.71 -1.78 -17.38
N ASP A 293 4.38 -2.94 -17.93
CA ASP A 293 5.33 -3.83 -18.59
C ASP A 293 5.78 -3.29 -19.95
N GLU A 294 4.86 -2.75 -20.76
CA GLU A 294 5.18 -2.10 -22.05
C GLU A 294 6.15 -0.93 -21.85
N ILE A 295 5.90 -0.05 -20.87
CA ILE A 295 6.77 1.10 -20.60
C ILE A 295 8.09 0.69 -19.98
N ALA A 296 8.09 -0.30 -19.08
CA ALA A 296 9.35 -0.82 -18.52
C ALA A 296 10.30 -1.28 -19.64
N ASN A 297 9.72 -1.81 -20.73
CA ASN A 297 10.47 -2.26 -21.90
C ASN A 297 10.73 -1.14 -22.94
N ALA A 298 9.93 -0.07 -22.96
CA ALA A 298 10.01 1.02 -23.93
C ALA A 298 10.81 2.25 -23.47
N ALA A 299 11.21 2.34 -22.19
CA ALA A 299 11.79 3.54 -21.59
C ALA A 299 13.02 4.11 -22.36
N PRO A 300 12.90 5.26 -23.04
CA PRO A 300 14.01 5.86 -23.78
C PRO A 300 15.00 6.54 -22.83
N ARG A 301 16.30 6.47 -23.16
CA ARG A 301 17.35 7.20 -22.43
C ARG A 301 17.53 8.59 -23.05
N PRO A 302 17.37 9.69 -22.29
CA PRO A 302 17.52 11.03 -22.82
C PRO A 302 18.96 11.31 -23.29
N GLU A 303 19.11 12.21 -24.28
CA GLU A 303 20.41 12.71 -24.71
C GLU A 303 21.14 13.42 -23.55
N ALA A 304 22.48 13.29 -23.51
CA ALA A 304 23.29 13.80 -22.40
C ALA A 304 23.12 15.32 -22.14
N ALA A 305 22.90 16.14 -23.17
CA ALA A 305 22.74 17.59 -23.01
C ALA A 305 21.38 17.99 -22.42
N ALA A 306 20.30 17.31 -22.81
CA ALA A 306 18.97 17.52 -22.22
C ALA A 306 18.96 17.12 -20.73
N ARG A 307 19.77 16.11 -20.37
CA ARG A 307 19.92 15.63 -19.00
C ARG A 307 20.54 16.67 -18.07
N VAL A 308 21.63 17.35 -18.49
CA VAL A 308 22.31 18.34 -17.63
C VAL A 308 21.42 19.55 -17.33
N PHE A 309 20.68 20.07 -18.32
CA PHE A 309 19.75 21.18 -18.09
C PHE A 309 18.57 20.77 -17.19
N GLN A 310 18.06 19.56 -17.39
CA GLN A 310 17.04 19.01 -16.50
C GLN A 310 17.57 18.91 -15.06
N ASP A 311 18.75 18.31 -14.86
CA ASP A 311 19.37 18.19 -13.53
C ASP A 311 19.60 19.57 -12.90
N PHE A 312 20.02 20.57 -13.68
CA PHE A 312 20.14 21.95 -13.21
C PHE A 312 18.81 22.51 -12.68
N CYS A 313 17.72 22.34 -13.43
CA CYS A 313 16.39 22.76 -12.97
C CYS A 313 15.99 22.01 -11.70
N LEU A 314 16.24 20.69 -11.65
CA LEU A 314 15.85 19.87 -10.50
C LEU A 314 16.57 20.30 -9.22
N GLU A 315 17.88 20.54 -9.32
CA GLU A 315 18.72 20.91 -8.20
C GLU A 315 18.46 22.35 -7.73
N THR A 316 18.01 23.25 -8.62
CA THR A 316 17.62 24.63 -8.27
C THR A 316 16.35 24.65 -7.43
N ALA A 317 15.33 23.90 -7.80
CA ALA A 317 14.11 23.91 -7.03
C ALA A 317 14.23 23.06 -5.74
N TRP A 318 15.17 22.10 -5.70
CA TRP A 318 15.61 21.50 -4.43
C TRP A 318 16.28 22.53 -3.51
N LEU A 319 17.14 23.40 -4.04
CA LEU A 319 17.76 24.48 -3.28
C LEU A 319 16.71 25.42 -2.65
N GLU A 320 15.68 25.80 -3.41
CA GLU A 320 14.58 26.63 -2.91
C GLU A 320 13.78 25.91 -1.80
N THR A 321 13.53 24.62 -1.96
CA THR A 321 12.86 23.81 -0.93
C THR A 321 13.68 23.79 0.35
N LEU A 322 14.98 23.52 0.25
CA LEU A 322 15.88 23.49 1.40
C LEU A 322 15.85 24.81 2.13
N GLN A 323 16.01 25.93 1.42
CA GLN A 323 15.96 27.28 1.99
C GLN A 323 14.69 27.54 2.79
N ASN A 324 13.53 27.11 2.28
CA ASN A 324 12.23 27.33 2.92
C ASN A 324 11.86 26.30 3.99
N SER A 325 12.71 25.30 4.23
CA SER A 325 12.40 24.16 5.11
C SER A 325 12.98 24.25 6.52
N PHE A 326 13.69 25.33 6.86
CA PHE A 326 14.34 25.46 8.16
C PHE A 326 13.36 25.35 9.34
N GLU A 327 12.23 26.06 9.25
CA GLU A 327 11.21 26.10 10.30
C GLU A 327 10.34 24.83 10.34
N GLN A 328 10.51 23.93 9.37
CA GLN A 328 9.73 22.70 9.30
C GLN A 328 10.32 21.61 10.20
N PRO A 329 9.52 20.60 10.57
CA PRO A 329 10.01 19.47 11.35
C PRO A 329 11.20 18.78 10.68
N GLN A 330 12.30 18.65 11.42
CA GLN A 330 13.52 18.00 10.92
C GLN A 330 13.57 16.50 11.22
N ARG A 331 12.50 15.96 11.81
CA ARG A 331 12.30 14.53 12.09
C ARG A 331 10.86 14.15 11.76
N ALA A 332 10.70 13.08 10.99
CA ALA A 332 9.40 12.60 10.53
C ALA A 332 9.22 11.11 10.85
N LEU A 333 8.03 10.81 11.38
CA LEU A 333 7.57 9.45 11.63
C LEU A 333 6.69 9.01 10.47
N VAL A 334 7.11 7.97 9.77
CA VAL A 334 6.33 7.32 8.71
C VAL A 334 5.73 6.04 9.25
N ILE A 335 4.43 5.87 9.10
CA ILE A 335 3.68 4.69 9.52
C ILE A 335 2.96 4.14 8.31
N VAL A 336 3.15 2.85 8.02
CA VAL A 336 2.49 2.16 6.92
C VAL A 336 1.54 1.10 7.49
N ARG A 337 0.25 1.22 7.16
CA ARG A 337 -0.81 0.27 7.48
C ARG A 337 -1.22 -0.52 6.25
N GLY A 338 -1.16 -1.85 6.33
CA GLY A 338 -1.74 -2.72 5.30
C GLY A 338 -3.21 -3.02 5.59
N PHE A 339 -4.09 -2.93 4.58
CA PHE A 339 -5.50 -3.30 4.74
C PHE A 339 -5.76 -4.81 4.56
N SER A 340 -4.79 -5.53 4.00
CA SER A 340 -4.90 -6.97 3.75
C SER A 340 -4.22 -7.78 4.85
N GLN A 341 -4.90 -8.83 5.33
CA GLN A 341 -4.33 -9.77 6.30
C GLN A 341 -3.30 -10.75 5.69
N ARG A 342 -3.14 -10.78 4.35
CA ARG A 342 -2.20 -11.70 3.68
C ARG A 342 -0.91 -10.95 3.34
N ARG A 343 0.21 -11.30 4.01
CA ARG A 343 1.60 -10.85 3.75
C ARG A 343 1.68 -9.39 3.27
N SER A 344 1.86 -8.48 4.21
CA SER A 344 1.89 -7.06 3.91
C SER A 344 3.11 -6.69 3.06
N PHE A 345 2.87 -5.95 1.97
CA PHE A 345 3.93 -5.24 1.24
C PHE A 345 4.45 -4.03 2.04
N ALA A 346 3.90 -3.74 3.23
CA ALA A 346 4.31 -2.61 4.05
C ALA A 346 5.80 -2.64 4.43
N GLY A 347 6.32 -3.80 4.88
CA GLY A 347 7.75 -3.94 5.16
C GLY A 347 8.63 -3.70 3.92
N TYR A 348 8.17 -4.15 2.75
CA TYR A 348 8.85 -3.87 1.48
C TYR A 348 8.85 -2.38 1.15
N LEU A 349 7.69 -1.72 1.25
CA LEU A 349 7.58 -0.27 1.02
C LEU A 349 8.46 0.52 1.98
N VAL A 350 8.47 0.17 3.27
CA VAL A 350 9.32 0.79 4.30
C VAL A 350 10.81 0.69 3.94
N ILE A 351 11.30 -0.49 3.54
CA ILE A 351 12.69 -0.67 3.12
C ILE A 351 13.01 0.20 1.89
N ARG A 352 12.12 0.23 0.90
CA ARG A 352 12.34 1.02 -0.32
C ARG A 352 12.35 2.51 -0.04
N LEU A 353 11.49 3.00 0.85
CA LEU A 353 11.50 4.39 1.30
C LEU A 353 12.76 4.70 2.10
N ALA A 354 13.16 3.84 3.04
CA ALA A 354 14.39 4.01 3.81
C ALA A 354 15.61 4.20 2.89
N ASN A 355 15.80 3.30 1.91
CA ASN A 355 16.90 3.38 0.96
C ASN A 355 16.84 4.67 0.13
N LEU A 356 15.64 5.03 -0.38
CA LEU A 356 15.45 6.25 -1.15
C LEU A 356 15.82 7.51 -0.34
N PHE A 357 15.40 7.60 0.92
CA PHE A 357 15.70 8.75 1.76
C PHE A 357 17.17 8.80 2.17
N GLN A 358 17.82 7.65 2.40
CA GLN A 358 19.27 7.58 2.56
C GLN A 358 20.01 8.08 1.31
N ASP A 359 19.57 7.66 0.11
CA ASP A 359 20.14 8.10 -1.17
C ASP A 359 19.92 9.61 -1.43
N LEU A 360 18.89 10.19 -0.82
CA LEU A 360 18.63 11.64 -0.83
C LEU A 360 19.51 12.41 0.17
N GLY A 361 20.24 11.73 1.05
CA GLY A 361 21.12 12.32 2.06
C GLY A 361 20.48 12.52 3.44
N PHE A 362 19.32 11.91 3.70
CA PHE A 362 18.69 11.94 5.02
C PHE A 362 19.21 10.83 5.92
N ASP A 363 19.17 11.08 7.22
CA ASP A 363 19.47 10.08 8.22
C ASP A 363 18.23 9.21 8.48
N VAL A 364 18.33 7.93 8.19
CA VAL A 364 17.30 6.96 8.56
C VAL A 364 17.69 6.36 9.90
N GLU A 365 17.16 6.98 10.95
CA GLU A 365 17.50 6.64 12.34
C GLU A 365 17.10 5.18 12.67
N ARG A 366 15.90 4.77 12.26
CA ARG A 366 15.35 3.45 12.57
C ARG A 366 14.16 3.07 11.68
N TYR A 367 13.94 1.78 11.45
CA TYR A 367 12.72 1.28 10.83
C TYR A 367 12.33 -0.12 11.36
N ILE A 368 11.06 -0.47 11.20
CA ILE A 368 10.48 -1.76 11.59
C ILE A 368 9.73 -2.31 10.38
N THR A 369 10.07 -3.53 9.95
CA THR A 369 9.51 -4.16 8.74
C THR A 369 8.46 -5.22 9.04
N GLU A 370 8.41 -5.74 10.26
CA GLU A 370 7.47 -6.79 10.66
C GLU A 370 6.95 -6.55 12.09
N ARG A 371 5.62 -6.42 12.23
CA ARG A 371 4.88 -6.56 13.50
C ARG A 371 3.63 -7.41 13.29
N SER A 372 3.10 -7.96 14.38
CA SER A 372 1.87 -8.75 14.41
C SER A 372 0.59 -7.96 14.14
N ASP A 373 0.64 -6.62 14.14
CA ASP A 373 -0.50 -5.70 14.18
C ASP A 373 -0.83 -5.00 12.84
N GLN A 374 -0.21 -5.41 11.73
CA GLN A 374 -0.35 -4.80 10.38
C GLN A 374 0.34 -3.43 10.19
N TYR A 375 1.04 -2.93 11.21
CA TYR A 375 1.75 -1.65 11.15
C TYR A 375 3.26 -1.84 11.05
N THR A 376 3.86 -1.06 10.18
CA THR A 376 5.32 -0.92 10.05
C THR A 376 5.66 0.55 10.08
N GLY A 377 6.89 0.92 10.42
CA GLY A 377 7.24 2.34 10.47
C GLY A 377 8.72 2.61 10.27
N LEU A 378 9.02 3.89 10.05
CA LEU A 378 10.32 4.41 9.70
C LEU A 378 10.46 5.80 10.31
N LEU A 379 11.62 6.08 10.89
CA LEU A 379 12.00 7.36 11.45
C LEU A 379 13.11 7.95 10.59
N ILE A 380 12.88 9.17 10.08
CA ILE A 380 13.79 9.86 9.16
C ILE A 380 14.08 11.24 9.73
N ALA A 381 15.35 11.65 9.67
CA ALA A 381 15.82 12.94 10.13
C ALA A 381 16.68 13.64 9.08
N GLY A 382 16.63 14.97 9.09
CA GLY A 382 17.50 15.82 8.28
C GLY A 382 16.82 17.07 7.79
N VAL A 383 17.65 18.03 7.35
CA VAL A 383 17.19 19.35 6.89
C VAL A 383 16.29 19.21 5.67
N GLY A 384 15.03 19.64 5.79
CA GLY A 384 14.07 19.60 4.69
C GLY A 384 13.49 18.23 4.40
N VAL A 385 13.46 17.35 5.41
CA VAL A 385 12.83 16.02 5.30
C VAL A 385 11.30 16.12 5.18
N TRP A 386 10.67 17.05 5.91
CA TRP A 386 9.21 17.16 6.00
C TRP A 386 8.52 17.39 4.64
N PRO A 387 8.92 18.37 3.79
CA PRO A 387 8.30 18.56 2.49
C PRO A 387 8.37 17.33 1.60
N LEU A 388 9.39 16.48 1.73
CA LEU A 388 9.55 15.28 0.90
C LEU A 388 8.68 14.14 1.39
N VAL A 389 8.80 13.82 2.68
CA VAL A 389 8.12 12.66 3.26
C VAL A 389 6.60 12.85 3.26
N SER A 390 6.11 14.08 3.45
CA SER A 390 4.68 14.40 3.37
C SER A 390 4.08 14.16 1.98
N LEU A 391 4.89 14.12 0.91
CA LEU A 391 4.39 13.77 -0.44
C LEU A 391 4.08 12.30 -0.56
N GLU A 392 4.63 11.46 0.30
CA GLU A 392 4.33 10.04 0.32
C GLU A 392 3.11 9.72 1.19
N ALA A 393 2.54 10.70 1.89
CA ALA A 393 1.35 10.53 2.71
C ALA A 393 0.10 10.28 1.85
N GLY A 394 -0.42 9.05 1.90
CA GLY A 394 -1.55 8.63 1.10
C GLY A 394 -1.58 7.13 0.85
N LEU A 395 -2.34 6.71 -0.15
CA LEU A 395 -2.56 5.31 -0.45
C LEU A 395 -1.65 4.82 -1.58
N HIS A 396 -0.97 3.71 -1.31
CA HIS A 396 -0.08 2.99 -2.23
C HIS A 396 -0.69 1.61 -2.52
N VAL A 397 -0.84 1.23 -3.78
CA VAL A 397 -1.48 -0.04 -4.14
C VAL A 397 -0.52 -0.95 -4.88
N PHE A 398 -0.28 -2.13 -4.32
CA PHE A 398 0.48 -3.20 -4.96
C PHE A 398 -0.46 -4.15 -5.72
N LEU A 399 -0.07 -4.52 -6.94
CA LEU A 399 -0.80 -5.39 -7.85
C LEU A 399 -0.08 -6.73 -8.01
N ARG A 400 -0.84 -7.83 -8.13
CA ARG A 400 -0.37 -9.19 -8.41
C ARG A 400 -1.04 -9.75 -9.69
N PRO A 401 -0.58 -10.88 -10.27
CA PRO A 401 -1.05 -11.34 -11.58
C PRO A 401 -2.53 -11.73 -11.60
N GLN A 402 -3.12 -12.03 -10.43
CA GLN A 402 -4.55 -12.33 -10.29
C GLN A 402 -5.42 -11.07 -10.05
N GLU A 403 -4.91 -9.87 -10.32
CA GLU A 403 -5.60 -8.58 -10.16
C GLU A 403 -6.02 -8.22 -8.72
N THR A 404 -5.49 -8.92 -7.71
CA THR A 404 -5.76 -8.62 -6.31
C THR A 404 -5.07 -7.32 -5.90
N LEU A 405 -5.83 -6.36 -5.38
CA LEU A 405 -5.30 -5.11 -4.84
C LEU A 405 -4.77 -5.30 -3.42
N TYR A 406 -3.57 -4.79 -3.16
CA TYR A 406 -2.99 -4.66 -1.83
C TYR A 406 -2.78 -3.19 -1.49
N PRO A 407 -3.84 -2.51 -1.01
CA PRO A 407 -3.73 -1.13 -0.55
C PRO A 407 -2.94 -1.04 0.75
N LEU A 408 -2.05 -0.05 0.81
CA LEU A 408 -1.26 0.34 1.96
C LEU A 408 -1.49 1.84 2.19
N GLN A 409 -1.92 2.20 3.39
CA GLN A 409 -1.98 3.60 3.83
C GLN A 409 -0.63 3.99 4.41
N LEU A 410 -0.02 5.05 3.90
CA LEU A 410 1.16 5.68 4.47
C LEU A 410 0.73 6.98 5.15
N THR A 411 0.97 7.06 6.45
CA THR A 411 0.65 8.22 7.29
C THR A 411 1.95 8.80 7.83
N VAL A 412 2.04 10.12 7.85
CA VAL A 412 3.23 10.86 8.29
C VAL A 412 2.85 11.71 9.50
N GLU A 413 3.61 11.59 10.58
CA GLU A 413 3.47 12.41 11.78
C GLU A 413 4.81 13.09 12.13
N ILE A 414 4.72 14.18 12.88
CA ILE A 414 5.91 14.81 13.46
C ILE A 414 6.48 13.83 14.49
N ALA A 415 7.75 13.45 14.34
CA ALA A 415 8.38 12.55 15.27
C ALA A 415 8.65 13.23 16.62
N SER A 416 8.38 12.51 17.70
CA SER A 416 8.80 12.88 19.05
C SER A 416 10.16 12.26 19.40
N GLU A 417 10.68 12.60 20.57
CA GLU A 417 11.92 12.02 21.12
C GLU A 417 11.76 10.58 21.64
N ALA A 418 10.53 10.05 21.69
CA ALA A 418 10.28 8.68 22.15
C ALA A 418 10.82 7.64 21.15
N PRO A 419 11.09 6.39 21.58
CA PRO A 419 11.45 5.31 20.67
C PRO A 419 10.39 5.07 19.58
N LEU A 420 10.82 4.68 18.38
CA LEU A 420 9.94 4.41 17.23
C LEU A 420 8.78 3.44 17.58
N GLU A 421 9.06 2.38 18.34
CA GLU A 421 8.05 1.42 18.77
C GLU A 421 6.94 2.07 19.61
N GLU A 422 7.31 2.94 20.55
CA GLU A 422 6.36 3.61 21.44
C GLU A 422 5.47 4.58 20.65
N GLN A 423 6.04 5.29 19.68
CA GLN A 423 5.28 6.20 18.83
C GLN A 423 4.28 5.43 17.95
N ILE A 424 4.69 4.29 17.38
CA ILE A 424 3.78 3.40 16.64
C ILE A 424 2.71 2.83 17.58
N ASP A 425 3.07 2.41 18.80
CA ASP A 425 2.11 1.88 19.78
C ASP A 425 1.05 2.93 20.16
N LEU A 426 1.45 4.19 20.33
CA LEU A 426 0.53 5.30 20.56
C LEU A 426 -0.39 5.51 19.35
N PHE A 427 0.15 5.46 18.13
CA PHE A 427 -0.64 5.54 16.90
C PHE A 427 -1.69 4.43 16.82
N VAL A 428 -1.27 3.18 17.01
CA VAL A 428 -2.12 1.97 16.98
C VAL A 428 -3.15 2.00 18.10
N LYS A 429 -2.80 2.52 19.28
CA LYS A 429 -3.70 2.65 20.42
C LYS A 429 -4.86 3.59 20.13
N ARG A 430 -4.63 4.75 19.47
CA ARG A 430 -5.72 5.67 19.09
C ARG A 430 -6.80 4.97 18.28
N ARG A 431 -6.39 4.15 17.30
CA ARG A 431 -7.33 3.37 16.48
C ARG A 431 -7.98 2.23 17.27
N SER A 432 -7.22 1.53 18.11
CA SER A 432 -7.73 0.45 18.96
C SER A 432 -8.79 0.94 19.94
N ASP A 433 -8.58 2.10 20.57
CA ASP A 433 -9.53 2.74 21.48
C ASP A 433 -10.81 3.15 20.74
N TRP A 434 -10.67 3.68 19.52
CA TRP A 434 -11.82 3.96 18.65
C TRP A 434 -12.58 2.69 18.26
N ILE A 435 -11.91 1.60 17.87
CA ILE A 435 -12.54 0.31 17.58
C ILE A 435 -13.31 -0.22 18.79
N ALA A 436 -12.76 -0.11 20.00
CA ALA A 436 -13.43 -0.53 21.23
C ALA A 436 -14.70 0.30 21.50
N ARG A 437 -14.66 1.61 21.23
CA ARG A 437 -15.84 2.49 21.30
C ARG A 437 -16.87 2.12 20.23
N LEU A 438 -16.46 1.84 19.00
CA LEU A 438 -17.33 1.42 17.91
C LEU A 438 -18.04 0.09 18.23
N ALA A 439 -17.31 -0.87 18.79
CA ALA A 439 -17.85 -2.17 19.24
C ALA A 439 -18.95 -2.05 20.30
N THR A 440 -18.96 -0.96 21.06
CA THR A 440 -19.96 -0.64 22.10
C THR A 440 -21.01 0.37 21.65
N GLY A 441 -20.97 0.83 20.40
CA GLY A 441 -21.91 1.82 19.86
C GLY A 441 -21.67 3.25 20.36
N ARG A 442 -20.48 3.53 20.92
CA ARG A 442 -20.06 4.85 21.46
C ARG A 442 -19.20 5.67 20.48
N ALA A 443 -19.06 5.18 19.25
CA ALA A 443 -18.41 5.84 18.14
C ALA A 443 -19.07 5.38 16.85
N THR A 444 -18.89 6.14 15.78
CA THR A 444 -19.38 5.81 14.43
C THR A 444 -18.21 5.44 13.52
N VAL A 445 -18.53 4.82 12.38
CA VAL A 445 -17.50 4.40 11.39
C VAL A 445 -16.85 5.61 10.69
N ASP A 446 -17.53 6.76 10.70
CA ASP A 446 -17.05 8.01 10.12
C ASP A 446 -15.99 8.70 10.98
N GLU A 447 -15.92 8.35 12.27
CA GLU A 447 -14.93 8.84 13.24
C GLU A 447 -13.59 8.06 13.19
N GLU A 448 -13.34 7.23 12.15
CA GLU A 448 -12.06 6.51 12.04
C GLU A 448 -10.88 7.50 12.06
N PRO A 449 -9.89 7.34 12.97
CA PRO A 449 -8.85 8.34 13.17
C PRO A 449 -7.83 8.43 12.02
N ASP A 450 -7.74 7.39 11.18
CA ASP A 450 -6.81 7.28 10.06
C ASP A 450 -7.52 6.56 8.91
N PRO A 451 -8.49 7.20 8.24
CA PRO A 451 -9.18 6.60 7.11
C PRO A 451 -8.23 6.53 5.89
N PRO A 452 -8.51 5.66 4.90
CA PRO A 452 -7.74 5.65 3.65
C PRO A 452 -7.66 7.03 3.00
N GLY A 453 -6.45 7.46 2.67
CA GLY A 453 -6.19 8.72 1.97
C GLY A 453 -6.35 8.62 0.46
N ARG A 454 -5.86 9.63 -0.24
CA ARG A 454 -5.85 9.67 -1.71
C ARG A 454 -4.87 8.66 -2.29
N LEU A 455 -5.26 8.02 -3.38
CA LEU A 455 -4.42 7.08 -4.12
C LEU A 455 -3.31 7.81 -4.87
N LEU A 456 -2.06 7.53 -4.48
CA LEU A 456 -0.85 8.16 -5.02
C LEU A 456 -0.20 7.31 -6.11
N ARG A 457 0.00 6.01 -5.85
CA ARG A 457 0.84 5.15 -6.69
C ARG A 457 0.33 3.73 -6.84
N PHE A 458 0.63 3.16 -8.00
CA PHE A 458 0.58 1.72 -8.26
C PHE A 458 1.96 1.11 -8.36
N TYR A 459 2.07 -0.12 -7.87
CA TYR A 459 3.26 -0.95 -7.98
C TYR A 459 2.88 -2.30 -8.60
N ASN A 460 3.58 -2.75 -9.63
CA ASN A 460 3.45 -4.12 -10.11
C ASN A 460 4.45 -5.05 -9.40
N GLU A 461 4.35 -6.33 -9.69
CA GLU A 461 5.18 -7.39 -9.12
C GLU A 461 6.64 -7.41 -9.62
N LEU A 462 6.91 -6.81 -10.78
CA LEU A 462 8.27 -6.54 -11.27
C LEU A 462 8.90 -5.31 -10.60
N GLY A 463 8.12 -4.61 -9.77
CA GLY A 463 8.52 -3.42 -9.03
C GLY A 463 8.30 -2.12 -9.80
N SER A 464 7.81 -2.14 -11.04
CA SER A 464 7.46 -0.94 -11.81
C SER A 464 6.38 -0.13 -11.11
N THR A 465 6.55 1.19 -11.16
CA THR A 465 5.69 2.13 -10.44
C THR A 465 4.99 3.07 -11.41
N LEU A 466 3.74 3.41 -11.13
CA LEU A 466 3.01 4.51 -11.79
C LEU A 466 2.58 5.51 -10.72
N ASP A 467 3.03 6.76 -10.83
CA ASP A 467 2.60 7.86 -9.99
C ASP A 467 1.43 8.61 -10.64
N LEU A 468 0.29 8.63 -9.95
CA LEU A 468 -0.95 9.17 -10.49
C LEU A 468 -1.01 10.69 -10.47
N ARG A 469 -0.18 11.33 -9.65
CA ARG A 469 -0.14 12.79 -9.56
C ARG A 469 0.59 13.39 -10.75
N THR A 470 1.66 12.74 -11.18
CA THR A 470 2.52 13.19 -12.29
C THR A 470 2.21 12.46 -13.60
N GLY A 471 1.52 11.32 -13.54
CA GLY A 471 1.31 10.41 -14.67
C GLY A 471 2.59 9.68 -15.12
N GLN A 472 3.70 9.80 -14.38
CA GLN A 472 4.97 9.18 -14.73
C GLN A 472 5.03 7.74 -14.25
N SER A 473 5.65 6.89 -15.06
CA SER A 473 5.93 5.50 -14.73
C SER A 473 7.42 5.20 -14.81
N THR A 474 7.87 4.31 -13.93
CA THR A 474 9.29 4.03 -13.72
C THR A 474 9.50 2.51 -13.72
N PRO A 475 10.51 1.97 -14.44
CA PRO A 475 10.90 0.57 -14.28
C PRO A 475 11.54 0.39 -12.90
N GLY A 476 10.86 -0.31 -12.01
CA GLY A 476 11.22 -0.37 -10.59
C GLY A 476 10.61 0.75 -9.72
N PHE A 477 11.00 0.72 -8.44
CA PHE A 477 10.59 1.74 -7.46
C PHE A 477 11.23 3.09 -7.82
N PRO A 478 10.58 4.22 -7.50
CA PRO A 478 11.09 5.54 -7.84
C PRO A 478 12.52 5.74 -7.37
N THR A 479 13.36 6.20 -8.29
CA THR A 479 14.73 6.65 -8.03
C THR A 479 14.73 8.01 -7.34
N THR A 480 15.87 8.39 -6.76
CA THR A 480 16.13 9.74 -6.22
C THR A 480 15.73 10.84 -7.20
N GLN A 481 16.00 10.67 -8.50
CA GLN A 481 15.70 11.66 -9.52
C GLN A 481 14.19 11.79 -9.80
N GLU A 482 13.47 10.67 -9.82
CA GLU A 482 12.01 10.65 -10.00
C GLU A 482 11.28 11.19 -8.79
N HIS A 483 11.75 10.87 -7.58
CA HIS A 483 11.21 11.43 -6.35
C HIS A 483 11.45 12.94 -6.24
N ARG A 484 12.62 13.41 -6.65
CA ARG A 484 12.88 14.85 -6.78
C ARG A 484 11.93 15.50 -7.77
N ARG A 485 11.72 14.93 -8.97
CA ARG A 485 10.74 15.46 -9.93
C ARG A 485 9.35 15.61 -9.32
N LEU A 486 8.93 14.64 -8.51
CA LEU A 486 7.68 14.72 -7.77
C LEU A 486 7.68 15.84 -6.73
N LEU A 487 8.73 15.94 -5.90
CA LEU A 487 8.89 17.07 -4.98
C LEU A 487 8.68 18.38 -5.71
N LEU A 488 9.35 18.55 -6.84
CA LEU A 488 9.24 19.77 -7.61
C LEU A 488 7.85 20.01 -8.13
N SER A 489 7.13 18.99 -8.58
CA SER A 489 5.73 19.18 -8.95
C SER A 489 4.92 19.73 -7.77
N ALA A 490 5.17 19.22 -6.56
CA ALA A 490 4.37 19.54 -5.39
C ALA A 490 4.76 20.83 -4.66
N LEU A 491 5.89 21.43 -5.01
CA LEU A 491 6.19 22.80 -4.61
C LEU A 491 5.19 23.71 -5.33
N GLU A 492 4.16 24.16 -4.61
CA GLU A 492 3.52 25.41 -4.99
C GLU A 492 4.62 26.47 -4.91
N VAL A 493 5.24 26.82 -6.05
CA VAL A 493 6.08 28.01 -6.09
C VAL A 493 5.14 29.13 -5.72
N SER A 494 5.32 29.62 -4.50
CA SER A 494 4.67 30.78 -3.93
C SER A 494 4.56 31.83 -5.02
N ALA A 495 3.37 31.95 -5.60
CA ALA A 495 2.97 33.13 -6.34
C ALA A 495 2.71 34.22 -5.29
N GLN A 496 3.78 34.73 -4.69
CA GLN A 496 3.80 35.98 -3.91
C GLN A 496 5.12 36.70 -4.15
#